data_AF-A0A6L7LXX8-F1
#
_entry.id   AF-A0A6L7LXX8-F1
#
_cell.length_a   1.000
_cell.length_b   1.000
_cell.length_c   1.000
_cell.angle_alpha   90.00
_cell.angle_beta   90.00
_cell.angle_gamma   90.00
#
_symmetry.space_group_name_H-M   'P 1'
#
loop_
_entity.id
_entity.type
_entity.pdbx_description
1 polymer ?
#
loop_
_entity_poly.entity_id
_entity_poly.type
_entity_poly.pdbx_seq_one_letter_code
_entity_poly.pdbx_strand_id
1 'polypeptide(L)' 'MAAAVLTIILTFIASGSVWLAMGPKFALNEDEQANGLLNLGLYFLIGLPLVFAVVFAVIG' A
#
# COMPACT_ATOMS: atom_id res chain seq x y z
N MET A 1 -2.71 -17.93 -9.41
CA MET A 1 -3.83 -17.30 -8.66
C MET A 1 -3.47 -17.03 -7.20
N ALA A 2 -2.99 -18.02 -6.44
CA ALA A 2 -2.61 -17.83 -5.03
C ALA A 2 -1.57 -16.71 -4.80
N ALA A 3 -0.50 -16.64 -5.60
CA ALA A 3 0.54 -15.61 -5.48
C ALA A 3 0.01 -14.18 -5.71
N ALA A 4 -0.94 -14.00 -6.63
CA ALA A 4 -1.56 -12.70 -6.87
C ALA A 4 -2.42 -12.27 -5.67
N VAL A 5 -3.21 -13.19 -5.11
CA VAL A 5 -4.01 -12.93 -3.90
C VAL A 5 -3.09 -12.59 -2.72
N LEU A 6 -2.01 -13.36 -2.53
CA LEU A 6 -1.02 -13.10 -1.48
C LEU A 6 -0.35 -11.73 -1.65
N THR A 7 -0.01 -11.35 -2.88
CA THR A 7 0.55 -10.02 -3.19
C THR A 7 -0.38 -8.90 -2.77
N ILE A 8 -1.67 -8.99 -3.10
CA ILE A 8 -2.66 -7.96 -2.75
C ILE A 8 -2.80 -7.85 -1.24
N ILE A 9 -2.93 -8.98 -0.53
CA ILE A 9 -3.07 -9.02 0.93
C ILE A 9 -1.85 -8.40 1.60
N LEU A 10 -0.65 -8.83 1.21
CA LEU A 10 0.60 -8.30 1.79
C LEU A 10 0.78 -6.81 1.48
N THR A 11 0.41 -6.38 0.27
CA THR A 11 0.46 -4.95 -0.09
C THR A 11 -0.46 -4.14 0.81
N PHE A 12 -1.69 -4.61 1.01
CA PHE A 12 -2.65 -3.92 1.87
C PHE A 12 -2.17 -3.81 3.32
N ILE A 13 -1.63 -4.91 3.87
CA ILE A 13 -1.07 -4.92 5.23
C ILE A 13 0.12 -3.98 5.34
N ALA A 14 1.04 -4.01 4.38
CA ALA A 14 2.24 -3.17 4.38
C ALA A 14 1.87 -1.68 4.23
N SER A 15 1.01 -1.33 3.26
CA SER A 15 0.56 0.05 3.07
C SER A 15 -0.23 0.58 4.24
N GLY A 16 -1.12 -0.24 4.82
CA GLY A 16 -1.87 0.12 6.02
C GLY A 16 -0.93 0.36 7.22
N SER A 17 0.08 -0.48 7.38
CA SER A 17 1.09 -0.33 8.44
C SER A 17 1.93 0.94 8.26
N VAL A 18 2.37 1.24 7.04
CA VAL A 18 3.09 2.48 6.71
C VAL A 18 2.21 3.70 6.95
N TRP A 19 0.95 3.66 6.53
CA TRP A 19 0.01 4.75 6.74
C TRP A 19 -0.27 4.98 8.23
N LEU A 20 -0.42 3.93 9.04
CA LEU A 20 -0.57 4.06 10.50
C LEU A 20 0.69 4.61 11.17
N ALA A 21 1.88 4.24 10.70
CA ALA A 21 3.15 4.69 11.27
C ALA A 21 3.51 6.12 10.88
N MET A 22 3.23 6.53 9.64
CA MET A 22 3.65 7.82 9.09
C MET A 22 2.52 8.85 9.01
N GLY A 23 1.27 8.41 9.02
CA GLY A 23 0.10 9.22 8.74
C GLY A 23 0.05 9.72 7.28
N PRO A 24 -0.88 10.64 6.96
CA PRO A 24 -0.88 11.33 5.67
C PRO A 24 0.28 12.34 5.61
N LYS A 25 1.31 12.05 4.82
CA LYS A 25 2.46 12.93 4.60
C LYS A 25 2.31 13.89 3.42
N PHE A 26 1.42 13.56 2.48
CA PHE A 26 1.19 14.33 1.26
C PHE A 26 -0.12 15.12 1.39
N ALA A 27 -0.10 16.39 0.99
CA ALA A 27 -1.31 17.23 0.91
C ALA A 27 -1.85 17.17 -0.53
N LEU A 28 -2.74 16.22 -0.79
CA LEU A 28 -3.30 15.90 -2.10
C LEU A 28 -4.73 16.40 -2.26
N ASN A 29 -5.40 16.71 -1.15
CA ASN A 29 -6.76 17.21 -1.10
C ASN A 29 -6.91 18.17 0.09
N GLU A 30 -7.82 19.13 -0.02
CA GLU A 30 -8.17 20.09 1.04
C GLU A 30 -9.00 19.44 2.15
N ASP A 31 -9.82 18.45 1.81
CA ASP A 31 -10.55 17.64 2.79
C ASP A 31 -9.59 16.66 3.47
N GLU A 32 -9.44 16.79 4.79
CA GLU A 32 -8.49 16.00 5.59
C GLU A 32 -8.79 14.50 5.55
N GLN A 33 -10.08 14.13 5.53
CA GLN A 33 -10.51 12.73 5.47
C GLN A 33 -10.21 12.13 4.09
N ALA A 34 -10.54 12.87 3.02
CA ALA A 34 -10.22 12.47 1.65
C ALA A 34 -8.70 12.40 1.43
N ASN A 35 -7.94 13.35 1.97
CA ASN A 35 -6.49 13.38 1.90
C ASN A 35 -5.87 12.14 2.58
N GLY A 36 -6.41 11.73 3.73
CA GLY A 36 -6.03 10.51 4.42
C GLY A 36 -6.17 9.26 3.55
N LEU A 37 -7.31 9.11 2.88
CA LEU A 37 -7.59 7.98 1.97
C LEU A 37 -6.69 8.00 0.73
N LEU A 38 -6.45 9.18 0.15
CA LEU A 38 -5.55 9.32 -1.00
C LEU A 38 -4.11 8.95 -0.65
N ASN A 39 -3.64 9.33 0.54
CA ASN A 39 -2.32 8.92 1.02
C ASN A 39 -2.24 7.40 1.19
N LEU A 40 -3.26 6.76 1.79
CA LEU A 40 -3.32 5.30 1.91
C LEU A 40 -3.30 4.63 0.52
N GLY A 41 -4.06 5.15 -0.44
CA GLY A 41 -4.05 4.69 -1.83
C GLY A 41 -2.68 4.82 -2.50
N LEU A 42 -1.96 5.92 -2.24
CA LEU A 42 -0.60 6.14 -2.72
C LEU A 42 0.39 5.15 -2.12
N TYR A 43 0.34 4.92 -0.80
CA TYR A 43 1.16 3.90 -0.14
C TYR A 43 0.88 2.51 -0.70
N PHE A 44 -0.38 2.19 -1.00
CA PHE A 44 -0.75 0.93 -1.63
C PHE A 44 -0.19 0.83 -3.06
N LEU A 45 -0.37 1.86 -3.90
CA LEU A 45 0.13 1.89 -5.28
C LEU A 45 1.65 1.78 -5.37
N ILE A 46 2.37 2.47 -4.48
CA ILE A 46 3.83 2.41 -4.41
C ILE A 46 4.29 1.06 -3.84
N GLY A 47 3.58 0.53 -2.84
CA GLY A 47 3.89 -0.76 -2.22
C GLY A 47 3.62 -1.97 -3.13
N LEU A 48 2.63 -1.89 -4.01
CA LEU A 48 2.19 -2.98 -4.88
C LEU A 48 3.32 -3.59 -5.72
N PRO A 49 4.11 -2.82 -6.51
CA PRO A 49 5.21 -3.40 -7.29
C PRO A 49 6.32 -3.97 -6.40
N LEU A 50 6.58 -3.39 -5.23
CA LEU A 50 7.59 -3.90 -4.28
C LEU A 50 7.17 -5.25 -3.72
N VAL A 51 5.94 -5.36 -3.22
CA VAL A 51 5.42 -6.62 -2.68
C VAL A 51 5.25 -7.66 -3.77
N PHE A 52 4.82 -7.26 -4.97
CA PHE A 52 4.77 -8.15 -6.12
C PHE A 52 6.14 -8.75 -6.42
N ALA A 53 7.18 -7.91 -6.50
CA ALA A 53 8.54 -8.37 -6.73
C ALA A 53 8.99 -9.35 -5.63
N VAL A 54 8.71 -9.05 -4.35
CA VAL A 54 9.07 -9.93 -3.23
C VAL A 54 8.33 -11.27 -3.32
N VAL A 55 7.01 -11.27 -3.51
CA VAL A 55 6.21 -12.50 -3.55
C VAL A 55 6.65 -13.37 -4.72
N PHE A 56 6.84 -12.80 -5.91
CA PHE A 56 7.20 -13.57 -7.10
C PHE A 56 8.68 -13.95 -7.16
N ALA A 57 9.59 -13.22 -6.51
CA ALA A 57 11.02 -13.58 -6.48
C ALA A 57 11.40 -14.52 -5.32
N VAL A 58 10.65 -14.50 -4.22
CA VAL A 58 10.98 -15.27 -2.99
C VAL A 58 10.08 -16.50 -2.81
N ILE A 59 8.81 -16.42 -3.21
CA ILE A 59 7.79 -17.47 -2.98
C ILE A 59 7.38 -18.14 -4.30
N GLY A 60 7.56 -17.45 -5.43
CA GLY A 60 7.14 -17.86 -6.78
C GLY A 60 8.07 -18.87 -7.45
#